data_AF-A0A955C875-F1
#
_entry.id   AF-A0A955C875-F1
#
_cell.length_a   1.000
_cell.length_b   1.000
_cell.length_c   1.000
_cell.angle_alpha   90.00
_cell.angle_beta   90.00
_cell.angle_gamma   90.00
#
_symmetry.space_group_name_H-M   'P 1'
#
loop_
_entity.id
_entity.type
_entity.pdbx_description
1 polymer ?
#
loop_
_entity_poly.entity_id
_entity_poly.type
_entity_poly.pdbx_seq_one_letter_code
_entity_poly.pdbx_strand_id
1 'polypeptide(L)'
;MDHRSTVSQPASAQPAPFISSKMHPAGQQAPGTQDGARPLKPVEIDCDQAIFTSQKSPMGEGYRIVAASSGIRPDEKAEITRRSPSHGSLTSDSPQSEGMLAYPLPSGRYCVCHCRYDGVEHTARGGQRVRTHIAILDPKDFRKFDNNPFSVDQALARVPVEAARAFSPAMGRLHLKATDLYTQPRHIGNAKGPSAFLKVVRALIGEERCILASVPEARPTLQWAMMMIPLSMRAKRSFSVGVKFSLTRNLTTTIVHQDLERVRQMVAGQSIQWRDVTADTPVRQDLFAEWINFVGVRADQGRVGEVSKLTNQMTELSTQIALARIARLSLDRDAAETHELDVLTALRNEYNKFAARDELETKLTEDIRQFVEQRIADVEEAMREAEEQANQDEVTVKSGPSRI
;
A
#
# COMPACT_ATOMS: atom_id res chain seq x y z
N MET A 1 29.19 47.16 10.36
CA MET A 1 29.77 46.59 9.13
C MET A 1 29.14 45.22 8.96
N ASP A 2 27.99 45.16 8.30
CA ASP A 2 27.22 43.93 8.09
C ASP A 2 27.49 43.39 6.69
N HIS A 3 28.18 42.26 6.61
CA HIS A 3 28.35 41.51 5.38
C HIS A 3 27.08 40.71 5.08
N ARG A 4 26.22 41.24 4.19
CA ARG A 4 25.16 40.47 3.53
C ARG A 4 25.78 39.65 2.40
N SER A 5 25.95 38.34 2.63
CA SER A 5 26.22 37.37 1.58
C SER A 5 24.94 37.07 0.81
N THR A 6 24.86 37.56 -0.43
CA THR A 6 23.87 37.16 -1.43
C THR A 6 24.17 35.75 -1.91
N VAL A 7 23.37 34.78 -1.46
CA VAL A 7 23.35 33.42 -2.01
C VAL A 7 22.43 33.43 -3.23
N SER A 8 23.00 33.25 -4.43
CA SER A 8 22.25 33.07 -5.67
C SER A 8 21.48 31.74 -5.63
N GLN A 9 20.15 31.82 -5.68
CA GLN A 9 19.30 30.66 -5.90
C GLN A 9 19.47 30.12 -7.34
N PRO A 10 19.60 28.80 -7.54
CA PRO A 10 19.61 28.22 -8.87
C PRO A 10 18.23 28.35 -9.53
N ALA A 11 18.23 28.64 -10.83
CA ALA A 11 17.03 28.80 -11.65
C ALA A 11 16.16 27.52 -11.60
N SER A 12 14.92 27.67 -11.15
CA SER A 12 13.93 26.60 -11.20
C SER A 12 13.55 26.32 -12.65
N ALA A 13 13.87 25.13 -13.16
CA ALA A 13 13.33 24.66 -14.43
C ALA A 13 11.81 24.59 -14.31
N GLN A 14 11.09 25.31 -15.18
CA GLN A 14 9.65 25.20 -15.28
C GLN A 14 9.29 23.76 -15.72
N PRO A 15 8.36 23.08 -15.03
CA PRO A 15 7.88 21.78 -15.48
C PRO A 15 7.22 21.94 -16.85
N ALA A 16 7.49 21.00 -17.76
CA ALA A 16 6.82 20.94 -19.06
C ALA A 16 5.29 20.96 -18.87
N PRO A 17 4.53 21.59 -19.78
CA PRO A 17 3.08 21.69 -19.67
C PRO A 17 2.48 20.29 -19.53
N PHE A 18 1.68 20.10 -18.48
CA PHE A 18 0.95 18.87 -18.24
C PHE A 18 -0.05 18.68 -19.37
N ILE A 19 0.25 17.79 -20.31
CA ILE A 19 -0.64 17.47 -21.44
C ILE A 19 -1.87 16.78 -20.85
N SER A 20 -2.99 17.50 -20.80
CA SER A 20 -4.26 17.00 -20.31
C SER A 20 -4.75 15.87 -21.23
N SER A 21 -4.52 14.62 -20.83
CA SER A 21 -5.02 13.45 -21.56
C SER A 21 -6.55 13.52 -21.63
N LYS A 22 -7.10 13.57 -22.85
CA LYS A 22 -8.55 13.40 -23.06
C LYS A 22 -8.88 11.96 -22.68
N MET A 23 -9.53 11.77 -21.53
CA MET A 23 -10.08 10.49 -21.10
C MET A 23 -10.89 9.87 -22.24
N HIS A 24 -10.35 8.82 -22.86
CA HIS A 24 -11.07 8.02 -23.83
C HIS A 24 -12.22 7.29 -23.11
N PRO A 25 -13.39 7.12 -23.76
CA PRO A 25 -14.49 6.37 -23.19
C PRO A 25 -14.01 4.94 -22.89
N ALA A 26 -14.31 4.47 -21.68
CA ALA A 26 -13.91 3.15 -21.19
C ALA A 26 -14.22 2.08 -22.24
N GLY A 27 -13.16 1.57 -22.89
CA GLY A 27 -13.27 0.45 -23.81
C GLY A 27 -13.95 -0.72 -23.10
N GLN A 28 -14.79 -1.44 -23.84
CA GLN A 28 -15.48 -2.64 -23.36
C GLN A 28 -14.50 -3.51 -22.56
N GLN A 29 -14.78 -3.67 -21.26
CA GLN A 29 -13.96 -4.46 -20.36
C GLN A 29 -13.82 -5.87 -20.95
N ALA A 30 -12.58 -6.25 -21.27
CA ALA A 30 -12.27 -7.61 -21.70
C ALA A 30 -12.83 -8.59 -20.64
N PRO A 31 -13.54 -9.65 -21.06
CA PRO A 31 -14.20 -10.54 -20.12
C PRO A 31 -13.17 -11.30 -19.26
N GLY A 32 -13.11 -10.93 -17.99
CA GLY A 32 -13.00 -11.88 -16.88
C GLY A 32 -11.71 -12.66 -16.69
N THR A 33 -10.53 -12.11 -16.98
CA THR A 33 -9.30 -12.68 -16.41
C THR A 33 -9.28 -12.42 -14.91
N GLN A 34 -9.51 -13.48 -14.11
CA GLN A 34 -9.29 -13.50 -12.65
C GLN A 34 -7.79 -13.40 -12.29
N ASP A 35 -7.04 -12.54 -12.98
CA ASP A 35 -5.58 -12.40 -12.93
C ASP A 35 -5.08 -11.58 -11.72
N GLY A 36 -5.98 -11.21 -10.80
CA GLY A 36 -5.66 -10.38 -9.65
C GLY A 36 -4.97 -11.13 -8.49
N ALA A 37 -5.06 -12.46 -8.46
CA ALA A 37 -4.50 -13.26 -7.39
C ALA A 37 -3.01 -13.53 -7.66
N ARG A 38 -2.12 -12.79 -6.99
CA ARG A 38 -0.67 -13.03 -7.08
C ARG A 38 -0.29 -14.23 -6.19
N PRO A 39 0.16 -15.37 -6.74
CA PRO A 39 0.73 -16.45 -5.93
C PRO A 39 1.95 -15.92 -5.18
N LEU A 40 1.87 -15.94 -3.86
CA LEU A 40 3.04 -15.80 -3.02
C LEU A 40 3.87 -17.07 -3.16
N LYS A 41 5.18 -16.91 -3.37
CA LYS A 41 6.11 -18.03 -3.15
C LYS A 41 5.89 -18.52 -1.71
N PRO A 42 5.82 -19.83 -1.45
CA PRO A 42 5.75 -20.31 -0.07
C PRO A 42 6.92 -19.73 0.72
N VAL A 43 6.60 -19.08 1.85
CA VAL A 43 7.59 -18.51 2.75
C VAL A 43 7.49 -19.24 4.07
N GLU A 44 8.62 -19.74 4.55
CA GLU A 44 8.77 -20.36 5.87
C GLU A 44 9.85 -19.61 6.66
N ILE A 45 9.52 -19.24 7.90
CA ILE A 45 10.45 -18.58 8.83
C ILE A 45 10.24 -19.11 10.25
N ASP A 46 11.29 -19.01 11.07
CA ASP A 46 11.19 -19.12 12.52
C ASP A 46 11.35 -17.73 13.14
N CYS A 47 10.41 -17.30 13.97
CA CYS A 47 10.40 -15.98 14.59
C CYS A 47 10.15 -16.06 16.10
N ASP A 48 10.39 -14.96 16.83
CA ASP A 48 10.00 -14.91 18.24
C ASP A 48 8.50 -14.64 18.36
N GLN A 49 7.88 -15.11 19.45
CA GLN A 49 6.46 -14.90 19.70
C GLN A 49 6.14 -14.58 21.16
N ALA A 50 4.98 -13.96 21.36
CA ALA A 50 4.42 -13.72 22.67
C ALA A 50 2.90 -13.88 22.68
N ILE A 51 2.35 -14.16 23.86
CA ILE A 51 0.91 -14.09 24.14
C ILE A 51 0.67 -12.97 25.14
N PHE A 52 -0.15 -12.00 24.75
CA PHE A 52 -0.65 -10.94 25.62
C PHE A 52 -2.13 -11.14 25.89
N THR A 53 -2.50 -11.26 27.17
CA THR A 53 -3.90 -11.47 27.59
C THR A 53 -4.06 -11.15 29.07
N SER A 54 -5.31 -11.15 29.54
CA SER A 54 -5.65 -11.04 30.97
C SER A 54 -5.47 -12.38 31.68
N GLN A 55 -4.68 -12.38 32.75
CA GLN A 55 -4.44 -13.56 33.59
C GLN A 55 -4.61 -13.22 35.07
N LYS A 56 -5.22 -14.13 35.83
CA LYS A 56 -5.25 -14.06 37.29
C LYS A 56 -3.88 -14.38 37.86
N SER A 57 -3.44 -13.62 38.85
CA SER A 57 -2.25 -13.93 39.64
C SER A 57 -2.46 -13.57 41.11
N PRO A 58 -1.61 -14.10 42.02
CA PRO A 58 -1.66 -13.72 43.43
C PRO A 58 -1.51 -12.19 43.65
N MET A 59 -0.84 -11.49 42.73
CA MET A 59 -0.63 -10.04 42.79
C MET A 59 -1.74 -9.21 42.11
N GLY A 60 -2.80 -9.85 41.62
CA GLY A 60 -3.93 -9.19 40.96
C GLY A 60 -4.24 -9.74 39.56
N GLU A 61 -5.25 -9.13 38.94
CA GLU A 61 -5.72 -9.43 37.58
C GLU A 61 -5.31 -8.29 36.65
N GLY A 62 -4.82 -8.63 35.46
CA GLY A 62 -4.44 -7.62 34.49
C GLY A 62 -3.91 -8.19 33.19
N TYR A 63 -3.88 -7.31 32.19
CA TYR A 63 -3.32 -7.59 30.88
C TYR A 63 -1.79 -7.51 30.93
N ARG A 64 -1.14 -8.58 30.51
CA ARG A 64 0.32 -8.69 30.47
C ARG A 64 0.75 -9.72 29.44
N ILE A 65 2.05 -9.75 29.16
CA ILE A 65 2.65 -10.86 28.42
C ILE A 65 2.68 -12.07 29.38
N VAL A 66 1.91 -13.12 29.06
CA VAL A 66 1.79 -14.33 29.89
C VAL A 66 2.74 -15.44 29.46
N ALA A 67 3.21 -15.37 28.22
CA ALA A 67 4.13 -16.32 27.62
C ALA A 67 4.94 -15.62 26.53
N ALA A 68 6.22 -15.93 26.41
CA ALA A 68 7.12 -15.32 25.43
C ALA A 68 8.28 -16.25 25.06
N SER A 69 8.76 -16.15 23.82
CA SER A 69 10.06 -16.70 23.43
C SER A 69 11.20 -15.98 24.15
N SER A 70 12.31 -16.67 24.38
CA SER A 70 13.48 -16.13 25.09
C SER A 70 14.18 -14.98 24.34
N GLY A 71 13.98 -14.87 23.03
CA GLY A 71 14.59 -13.82 22.21
C GLY A 71 13.93 -12.44 22.34
N ILE A 72 12.82 -12.30 23.07
CA ILE A 72 12.11 -11.01 23.24
C ILE A 72 12.79 -10.17 24.32
N ARG A 73 13.29 -9.00 23.93
CA ARG A 73 14.04 -8.08 24.78
C ARG A 73 13.11 -7.29 25.73
N PRO A 74 13.62 -6.79 26.86
CA PRO A 74 12.80 -6.05 27.83
C PRO A 74 12.12 -4.79 27.27
N ASP A 75 12.80 -4.02 26.43
CA ASP A 75 12.29 -2.82 25.77
C ASP A 75 11.16 -3.14 24.78
N GLU A 76 11.27 -4.27 24.07
CA GLU A 76 10.21 -4.76 23.19
C GLU A 76 9.00 -5.25 23.98
N LYS A 77 9.20 -5.93 25.12
CA LYS A 77 8.10 -6.31 26.03
C LYS A 77 7.34 -5.10 26.54
N ALA A 78 8.05 -4.02 26.90
CA ALA A 78 7.44 -2.77 27.32
C ALA A 78 6.61 -2.15 26.19
N GLU A 79 7.16 -2.13 24.97
CA GLU A 79 6.47 -1.60 23.79
C GLU A 79 5.22 -2.40 23.42
N ILE A 80 5.32 -3.73 23.43
CA ILE A 80 4.21 -4.66 23.21
C ILE A 80 3.12 -4.42 24.25
N THR A 81 3.48 -4.32 25.53
CA THR A 81 2.52 -4.10 26.62
C THR A 81 1.78 -2.77 26.45
N ARG A 82 2.50 -1.73 26.01
CA ARG A 82 1.94 -0.39 25.76
C ARG A 82 0.97 -0.37 24.58
N ARG A 83 1.27 -1.13 23.51
CA ARG A 83 0.50 -1.10 22.26
C ARG A 83 -0.61 -2.15 22.18
N SER A 84 -0.47 -3.28 22.85
CA SER A 84 -1.45 -4.36 22.76
C SER A 84 -2.84 -3.95 23.27
N PRO A 85 -3.92 -4.46 22.66
CA PRO A 85 -5.27 -4.19 23.10
C PRO A 85 -5.58 -4.88 24.42
N SER A 86 -6.36 -4.20 25.26
CA SER A 86 -6.85 -4.73 26.53
C SER A 86 -8.34 -5.11 26.43
N HIS A 87 -9.00 -5.27 27.56
CA HIS A 87 -10.43 -5.55 27.69
C HIS A 87 -11.29 -4.72 26.72
N GLY A 88 -12.23 -5.40 26.04
CA GLY A 88 -13.24 -4.78 25.18
C GLY A 88 -12.69 -3.92 24.03
N SER A 89 -11.42 -4.10 23.67
CA SER A 89 -10.72 -3.23 22.71
C SER A 89 -10.94 -3.62 21.24
N LEU A 90 -11.67 -4.68 20.92
CA LEU A 90 -12.02 -4.98 19.53
C LEU A 90 -13.24 -4.18 19.12
N THR A 91 -13.35 -3.87 17.82
CA THR A 91 -14.44 -3.01 17.33
C THR A 91 -15.79 -3.71 17.28
N SER A 92 -15.86 -5.04 17.27
CA SER A 92 -17.14 -5.75 17.35
C SER A 92 -17.26 -6.44 18.70
N ASP A 93 -18.48 -6.58 19.22
CA ASP A 93 -18.78 -7.38 20.43
C ASP A 93 -19.00 -8.87 20.10
N SER A 94 -18.95 -9.24 18.81
CA SER A 94 -19.01 -10.63 18.39
C SER A 94 -17.85 -11.42 19.00
N PRO A 95 -18.08 -12.62 19.56
CA PRO A 95 -17.01 -13.52 20.00
C PRO A 95 -16.01 -13.89 18.90
N GLN A 96 -16.43 -13.77 17.63
CA GLN A 96 -15.60 -13.99 16.43
C GLN A 96 -14.93 -12.69 15.94
N SER A 97 -15.00 -11.61 16.72
CA SER A 97 -14.32 -10.37 16.34
C SER A 97 -12.81 -10.60 16.34
N GLU A 98 -12.19 -10.12 15.29
CA GLU A 98 -10.74 -10.12 15.12
C GLU A 98 -10.24 -8.68 14.94
N GLY A 99 -8.98 -8.48 15.31
CA GLY A 99 -8.27 -7.23 15.11
C GLY A 99 -6.80 -7.51 14.83
N MET A 100 -6.14 -6.53 14.25
CA MET A 100 -4.72 -6.62 13.92
C MET A 100 -4.02 -5.33 14.30
N LEU A 101 -2.79 -5.46 14.80
CA LEU A 101 -1.83 -4.37 14.91
C LEU A 101 -0.54 -4.76 14.23
N ALA A 102 0.14 -3.79 13.64
CA ALA A 102 1.47 -3.96 13.06
C ALA A 102 2.32 -2.72 13.36
N TYR A 103 3.57 -2.90 13.77
CA TYR A 103 4.47 -1.78 14.07
C TYR A 103 5.94 -2.20 14.19
N PRO A 104 6.89 -1.31 13.88
CA PRO A 104 8.30 -1.52 14.21
C PRO A 104 8.53 -1.42 15.72
N LEU A 105 9.45 -2.22 16.24
CA LEU A 105 9.92 -2.21 17.61
C LEU A 105 11.19 -1.34 17.76
N PRO A 106 11.54 -0.88 18.98
CA PRO A 106 12.75 -0.11 19.23
C PRO A 106 14.05 -0.82 18.80
N SER A 107 14.04 -2.14 18.77
CA SER A 107 15.15 -2.99 18.31
C SER A 107 15.37 -2.99 16.78
N GLY A 108 14.45 -2.40 16.01
CA GLY A 108 14.41 -2.49 14.55
C GLY A 108 13.67 -3.73 14.01
N ARG A 109 13.27 -4.67 14.88
CA ARG A 109 12.42 -5.80 14.52
C ARG A 109 10.99 -5.34 14.24
N TYR A 110 10.21 -6.17 13.53
CA TYR A 110 8.84 -5.85 13.18
C TYR A 110 7.85 -6.73 13.94
N CYS A 111 6.83 -6.11 14.54
CA CYS A 111 5.83 -6.77 15.36
C CYS A 111 4.50 -6.84 14.61
N VAL A 112 3.90 -8.03 14.56
CA VAL A 112 2.55 -8.26 14.04
C VAL A 112 1.71 -8.96 15.12
N CYS A 113 0.53 -8.41 15.39
CA CYS A 113 -0.35 -8.83 16.46
C CYS A 113 -1.70 -9.27 15.91
N HIS A 114 -2.03 -10.54 16.06
CA HIS A 114 -3.36 -11.07 15.78
C HIS A 114 -4.20 -11.09 17.06
N CYS A 115 -5.31 -10.37 17.07
CA CYS A 115 -6.15 -10.17 18.25
C CYS A 115 -7.51 -10.81 18.04
N ARG A 116 -7.99 -11.55 19.04
CA ARG A 116 -9.34 -12.12 19.06
C ARG A 116 -9.85 -12.20 20.50
N TYR A 117 -11.15 -12.42 20.67
CA TYR A 117 -11.66 -12.72 22.00
C TYR A 117 -11.33 -14.18 22.40
N ASP A 118 -11.05 -14.38 23.69
CA ASP A 118 -10.67 -15.67 24.27
C ASP A 118 -11.38 -15.87 25.62
N GLY A 119 -12.71 -15.89 25.56
CA GLY A 119 -13.60 -16.06 26.69
C GLY A 119 -14.02 -14.76 27.38
N VAL A 120 -14.64 -14.90 28.55
CA VAL A 120 -15.13 -13.79 29.36
C VAL A 120 -13.97 -13.19 30.15
N GLU A 121 -13.98 -11.86 30.28
CA GLU A 121 -13.04 -11.15 31.15
C GLU A 121 -13.19 -11.63 32.60
N HIS A 122 -12.06 -11.86 33.27
CA HIS A 122 -12.05 -12.33 34.64
C HIS A 122 -12.48 -11.29 35.67
N THR A 123 -12.45 -10.02 35.29
CA THR A 123 -12.76 -8.89 36.14
C THR A 123 -14.26 -8.71 36.32
N ALA A 124 -14.67 -8.12 37.43
CA ALA A 124 -16.07 -7.77 37.70
C ALA A 124 -16.69 -6.76 36.71
N ARG A 125 -15.90 -6.22 35.76
CA ARG A 125 -16.36 -5.27 34.73
C ARG A 125 -17.15 -5.97 33.61
N GLY A 126 -17.17 -7.30 33.58
CA GLY A 126 -17.82 -8.08 32.51
C GLY A 126 -17.11 -7.90 31.17
N GLY A 127 -17.76 -8.32 30.08
CA GLY A 127 -17.22 -8.24 28.72
C GLY A 127 -16.26 -9.37 28.35
N GLN A 128 -15.63 -9.25 27.18
CA GLN A 128 -14.83 -10.31 26.59
C GLN A 128 -13.33 -10.04 26.79
N ARG A 129 -12.59 -11.10 27.13
CA ARG A 129 -11.14 -11.07 27.27
C ARG A 129 -10.51 -11.05 25.89
N VAL A 130 -9.64 -10.10 25.63
CA VAL A 130 -8.85 -10.08 24.39
C VAL A 130 -7.58 -10.90 24.58
N ARG A 131 -7.32 -11.79 23.64
CA ARG A 131 -6.02 -12.45 23.48
C ARG A 131 -5.35 -11.89 22.24
N THR A 132 -4.09 -11.55 22.39
CA THR A 132 -3.22 -11.14 21.29
C THR A 132 -2.08 -12.14 21.15
N HIS A 133 -2.03 -12.83 20.01
CA HIS A 133 -0.88 -13.61 19.60
C HIS A 133 0.04 -12.69 18.79
N ILE A 134 1.32 -12.69 19.13
CA ILE A 134 2.29 -11.74 18.60
C ILE A 134 3.40 -12.52 17.91
N ALA A 135 3.73 -12.13 16.69
CA ALA A 135 4.92 -12.55 15.97
C ALA A 135 5.91 -11.38 15.88
N ILE A 136 7.19 -11.65 16.15
CA ILE A 136 8.28 -10.67 16.12
C ILE A 136 9.34 -11.14 15.14
N LEU A 137 9.50 -10.39 14.05
CA LEU A 137 10.31 -10.76 12.91
C LEU A 137 11.56 -9.90 12.85
N ASP A 138 12.71 -10.53 12.59
CA ASP A 138 13.90 -9.81 12.17
C ASP A 138 13.66 -9.14 10.80
N PRO A 139 14.34 -8.02 10.47
CA PRO A 139 14.16 -7.33 9.20
C PRO A 139 14.30 -8.25 7.97
N LYS A 140 15.27 -9.17 8.00
CA LYS A 140 15.49 -10.15 6.93
C LYS A 140 14.31 -11.11 6.74
N ASP A 141 13.66 -11.51 7.82
CA ASP A 141 12.56 -12.47 7.78
C ASP A 141 11.26 -11.77 7.40
N PHE A 142 11.04 -10.53 7.88
CA PHE A 142 9.92 -9.72 7.42
C PHE A 142 10.01 -9.39 5.92
N ARG A 143 11.23 -9.19 5.40
CA ARG A 143 11.46 -8.99 3.97
C ARG A 143 11.03 -10.19 3.12
N LYS A 144 11.12 -11.43 3.64
CA LYS A 144 10.61 -12.62 2.93
C LYS A 144 9.09 -12.56 2.73
N PHE A 145 8.37 -11.84 3.59
CA PHE A 145 6.94 -11.56 3.46
C PHE A 145 6.66 -10.32 2.61
N ASP A 146 7.60 -9.84 1.78
CA ASP A 146 7.47 -8.57 1.04
C ASP A 146 7.12 -7.39 1.98
N ASN A 147 7.64 -7.41 3.21
CA ASN A 147 7.28 -6.47 4.28
C ASN A 147 5.75 -6.29 4.42
N ASN A 148 4.97 -7.34 4.17
CA ASN A 148 3.52 -7.33 4.25
C ASN A 148 3.06 -7.94 5.58
N PRO A 149 2.66 -7.11 6.56
CA PRO A 149 2.22 -7.62 7.85
C PRO A 149 0.91 -8.43 7.77
N PHE A 150 0.10 -8.28 6.72
CA PHE A 150 -1.14 -9.04 6.57
C PHE A 150 -0.89 -10.52 6.27
N SER A 151 0.18 -10.86 5.55
CA SER A 151 0.56 -12.27 5.37
C SER A 151 1.07 -12.90 6.63
N VAL A 152 1.77 -12.13 7.46
CA VAL A 152 2.18 -12.59 8.79
C VAL A 152 0.95 -12.82 9.66
N ASP A 153 -0.02 -11.90 9.68
CA ASP A 153 -1.25 -12.07 10.45
C ASP A 153 -2.09 -13.26 9.99
N GLN A 154 -2.21 -13.50 8.68
CA GLN A 154 -2.89 -14.68 8.12
C GLN A 154 -2.19 -15.98 8.53
N ALA A 155 -0.86 -16.03 8.44
CA ALA A 155 -0.09 -17.17 8.91
C ALA A 155 -0.27 -17.40 10.42
N LEU A 156 -0.26 -16.31 11.20
CA LEU A 156 -0.44 -16.33 12.65
C LEU A 156 -1.83 -16.82 13.07
N ALA A 157 -2.88 -16.39 12.36
CA ALA A 157 -4.26 -16.80 12.61
C ALA A 157 -4.49 -18.32 12.45
N ARG A 158 -3.63 -18.99 11.67
CA ARG A 158 -3.69 -20.44 11.44
C ARG A 158 -2.92 -21.26 12.45
N VAL A 159 -2.04 -20.62 13.22
CA VAL A 159 -1.27 -21.32 14.26
C VAL A 159 -2.28 -21.84 15.27
N PRO A 160 -2.38 -23.17 15.47
CA PRO A 160 -3.28 -23.71 16.46
C PRO A 160 -2.94 -23.09 17.80
N VAL A 161 -3.94 -22.44 18.36
CA VAL A 161 -3.86 -22.00 19.74
C VAL A 161 -4.04 -23.24 20.58
N GLU A 162 -2.95 -23.94 20.86
CA GLU A 162 -2.93 -25.02 21.85
C GLU A 162 -3.61 -24.48 23.11
N ALA A 163 -4.62 -25.21 23.57
CA ALA A 163 -5.68 -24.70 24.43
C ALA A 163 -5.17 -24.27 25.82
N ALA A 164 -4.66 -23.04 25.89
CA ALA A 164 -4.98 -21.94 26.80
C ALA A 164 -5.25 -22.19 28.30
N ARG A 165 -4.89 -23.33 28.89
CA ARG A 165 -5.09 -23.57 30.34
C ARG A 165 -3.81 -23.59 31.17
N ALA A 166 -2.65 -23.84 30.56
CA ALA A 166 -1.36 -23.76 31.23
C ALA A 166 -0.35 -23.09 30.30
N PHE A 167 -0.30 -21.75 30.32
CA PHE A 167 0.80 -21.06 29.65
C PHE A 167 2.09 -21.38 30.39
N SER A 168 2.99 -22.11 29.75
CA SER A 168 4.40 -22.08 30.12
C SER A 168 4.90 -20.66 29.87
N PRO A 169 5.50 -19.97 30.86
CA PRO A 169 6.06 -18.65 30.65
C PRO A 169 7.12 -18.62 29.53
N ALA A 170 7.80 -19.75 29.33
CA ALA A 170 8.77 -19.96 28.26
C ALA A 170 8.11 -20.65 27.06
N MET A 171 8.06 -19.95 25.92
CA MET A 171 7.65 -20.50 24.63
C MET A 171 8.86 -20.76 23.74
N GLY A 172 8.75 -21.75 22.86
CA GLY A 172 9.67 -21.89 21.73
C GLY A 172 9.51 -20.75 20.72
N ARG A 173 10.38 -20.73 19.71
CA ARG A 173 10.18 -19.89 18.53
C ARG A 173 8.95 -20.35 17.75
N LEU A 174 8.33 -19.44 17.03
CA LEU A 174 7.17 -19.68 16.19
C LEU A 174 7.62 -20.00 14.77
N HIS A 175 7.18 -21.14 14.23
CA HIS A 175 7.32 -21.44 12.82
C HIS A 175 6.11 -20.88 12.04
N LEU A 176 6.34 -19.96 11.11
CA LEU A 176 5.30 -19.37 10.26
C LEU A 176 5.46 -19.83 8.83
N LYS A 177 4.34 -20.27 8.24
CA LYS A 177 4.23 -20.63 6.83
C LYS A 177 3.17 -19.78 6.14
N ALA A 178 3.57 -18.99 5.15
CA ALA A 178 2.64 -18.26 4.29
C ALA A 178 2.41 -19.00 2.97
N THR A 179 1.13 -19.19 2.63
CA THR A 179 0.69 -19.87 1.40
C THR A 179 -0.33 -19.05 0.60
N ASP A 180 -0.70 -17.86 1.07
CA ASP A 180 -1.97 -17.28 0.67
C ASP A 180 -1.90 -16.35 -0.53
N LEU A 181 -2.99 -16.38 -1.29
CA LEU A 181 -3.32 -15.40 -2.30
C LEU A 181 -4.04 -14.23 -1.65
N TYR A 182 -3.77 -13.02 -2.14
CA TYR A 182 -4.56 -11.85 -1.78
C TYR A 182 -5.71 -11.68 -2.76
N THR A 183 -6.91 -11.54 -2.23
CA THR A 183 -8.07 -11.13 -3.03
C THR A 183 -8.10 -9.62 -3.15
N GLN A 184 -8.22 -9.11 -4.37
CA GLN A 184 -8.42 -7.68 -4.61
C GLN A 184 -9.76 -7.21 -4.01
N PRO A 185 -9.79 -6.06 -3.29
CA PRO A 185 -11.03 -5.52 -2.76
C PRO A 185 -12.02 -5.24 -3.88
N ARG A 186 -13.27 -5.64 -3.67
CA ARG A 186 -14.30 -5.61 -4.71
C ARG A 186 -14.57 -4.19 -5.21
N HIS A 187 -14.46 -3.21 -4.33
CA HIS A 187 -14.73 -1.81 -4.66
C HIS A 187 -13.65 -1.13 -5.52
N ILE A 188 -12.43 -1.70 -5.65
CA ILE A 188 -11.40 -1.10 -6.50
C ILE A 188 -11.79 -1.18 -7.99
N GLY A 189 -12.56 -2.20 -8.38
CA GLY A 189 -13.05 -2.35 -9.76
C GLY A 189 -14.44 -1.75 -10.03
N ASN A 190 -15.07 -1.11 -9.06
CA ASN A 190 -16.45 -0.62 -9.19
C ASN A 190 -16.50 0.84 -9.69
N ALA A 191 -17.54 1.18 -10.45
CA ALA A 191 -17.77 2.52 -11.04
C ALA A 191 -17.83 3.69 -10.03
N LYS A 192 -17.94 3.43 -8.73
CA LYS A 192 -17.84 4.46 -7.67
C LYS A 192 -16.38 4.82 -7.30
N GLY A 193 -15.42 4.26 -8.03
CA GLY A 193 -14.04 4.72 -8.16
C GLY A 193 -13.07 4.30 -7.04
N PRO A 194 -11.76 4.31 -7.33
CA PRO A 194 -10.69 3.99 -6.39
C PRO A 194 -10.44 5.09 -5.35
N SER A 195 -11.27 6.15 -5.28
CA SER A 195 -11.03 7.33 -4.43
C SER A 195 -10.82 6.97 -2.94
N ALA A 196 -11.67 6.12 -2.36
CA ALA A 196 -11.51 5.67 -0.98
C ALA A 196 -10.19 4.91 -0.78
N PHE A 197 -9.85 4.03 -1.72
CA PHE A 197 -8.59 3.29 -1.72
C PHE A 197 -7.36 4.22 -1.80
N LEU A 198 -7.37 5.20 -2.70
CA LEU A 198 -6.29 6.17 -2.84
C LEU A 198 -6.11 7.03 -1.60
N LYS A 199 -7.18 7.36 -0.88
CA LYS A 199 -7.09 8.06 0.43
C LYS A 199 -6.39 7.20 1.49
N VAL A 200 -6.59 5.88 1.47
CA VAL A 200 -5.84 4.95 2.34
C VAL A 200 -4.37 4.90 1.93
N VAL A 201 -4.07 4.76 0.64
CA VAL A 201 -2.67 4.79 0.12
C VAL A 201 -1.98 6.08 0.53
N ARG A 202 -2.63 7.23 0.37
CA ARG A 202 -2.13 8.54 0.78
C ARG A 202 -1.86 8.64 2.29
N ALA A 203 -2.74 8.07 3.12
CA ALA A 203 -2.53 8.07 4.56
C ALA A 203 -1.35 7.17 4.97
N LEU A 204 -1.11 6.08 4.25
CA LEU A 204 0.02 5.19 4.48
C LEU A 204 1.34 5.76 3.96
N ILE A 205 1.34 6.51 2.85
CA ILE A 205 2.58 7.07 2.32
C ILE A 205 3.03 8.31 3.10
N GLY A 206 2.08 9.05 3.67
CA GLY A 206 2.37 10.14 4.60
C GLY A 206 3.03 9.66 5.88
N GLU A 207 3.73 10.58 6.56
CA GLU A 207 4.35 10.32 7.87
C GLU A 207 3.46 10.81 9.03
N GLU A 208 2.38 11.53 8.71
CA GLU A 208 1.44 12.06 9.69
C GLU A 208 0.64 10.93 10.36
N ARG A 209 0.32 11.14 11.64
CA ARG A 209 -0.64 10.28 12.33
C ARG A 209 -2.04 10.52 11.77
N CYS A 210 -2.72 9.48 11.34
CA CYS A 210 -4.00 9.57 10.69
C CYS A 210 -5.00 8.53 11.22
N ILE A 211 -6.24 8.97 11.43
CA ILE A 211 -7.41 8.12 11.64
C ILE A 211 -8.22 8.09 10.36
N LEU A 212 -8.50 6.87 9.90
CA LEU A 212 -9.30 6.61 8.71
C LEU A 212 -10.67 6.08 9.14
N ALA A 213 -11.71 6.87 8.87
CA ALA A 213 -13.09 6.48 9.11
C ALA A 213 -13.75 5.96 7.82
N SER A 214 -14.81 5.17 7.98
CA SER A 214 -15.69 4.73 6.89
C SER A 214 -15.00 3.95 5.77
N VAL A 215 -13.90 3.24 6.07
CA VAL A 215 -13.14 2.48 5.07
C VAL A 215 -13.92 1.23 4.64
N PRO A 216 -14.37 1.12 3.36
CA PRO A 216 -15.02 -0.09 2.88
C PRO A 216 -14.05 -1.27 2.95
N GLU A 217 -14.53 -2.45 3.34
CA GLU A 217 -13.70 -3.68 3.40
C GLU A 217 -12.32 -3.40 4.04
N ALA A 218 -12.28 -2.71 5.19
CA ALA A 218 -11.07 -2.06 5.69
C ALA A 218 -9.80 -2.90 5.69
N ARG A 219 -9.91 -4.18 6.07
CA ARG A 219 -8.77 -5.08 6.12
C ARG A 219 -8.24 -5.38 4.70
N PRO A 220 -9.04 -5.88 3.74
CA PRO A 220 -8.63 -5.95 2.33
C PRO A 220 -8.10 -4.62 1.75
N THR A 221 -8.77 -3.49 2.01
CA THR A 221 -8.37 -2.17 1.49
C THR A 221 -7.00 -1.76 2.00
N LEU A 222 -6.77 -1.89 3.31
CA LEU A 222 -5.50 -1.56 3.94
C LEU A 222 -4.38 -2.47 3.47
N GLN A 223 -4.67 -3.77 3.30
CA GLN A 223 -3.73 -4.74 2.75
C GLN A 223 -3.26 -4.36 1.36
N TRP A 224 -4.18 -4.06 0.44
CA TRP A 224 -3.81 -3.63 -0.91
C TRP A 224 -3.14 -2.27 -0.93
N ALA A 225 -3.59 -1.33 -0.10
CA ALA A 225 -2.98 -0.01 -0.02
C ALA A 225 -1.52 -0.09 0.47
N MET A 226 -1.22 -1.01 1.40
CA MET A 226 0.16 -1.32 1.79
C MET A 226 0.99 -1.85 0.63
N MET A 227 0.40 -2.65 -0.27
CA MET A 227 1.09 -3.14 -1.47
C MET A 227 1.33 -2.04 -2.51
N MET A 228 0.70 -0.87 -2.41
CA MET A 228 0.93 0.28 -3.31
C MET A 228 2.05 1.20 -2.83
N ILE A 229 2.67 0.93 -1.67
CA ILE A 229 3.83 1.68 -1.20
C ILE A 229 5.10 0.81 -1.26
N PRO A 230 6.30 1.40 -1.42
CA PRO A 230 7.57 0.70 -1.47
C PRO A 230 7.86 -0.13 -0.22
N LEU A 231 8.62 -1.23 -0.40
CA LEU A 231 8.97 -2.15 0.68
C LEU A 231 9.64 -1.47 1.88
N SER A 232 10.53 -0.51 1.63
CA SER A 232 11.22 0.27 2.67
C SER A 232 10.28 1.13 3.49
N MET A 233 9.21 1.64 2.87
CA MET A 233 8.16 2.40 3.55
C MET A 233 7.26 1.47 4.35
N ARG A 234 6.87 0.31 3.80
CA ARG A 234 6.05 -0.70 4.50
C ARG A 234 6.65 -1.09 5.86
N ALA A 235 7.97 -1.33 5.88
CA ALA A 235 8.72 -1.70 7.09
C ALA A 235 8.70 -0.66 8.21
N LYS A 236 8.39 0.60 7.89
CA LYS A 236 8.32 1.69 8.87
C LYS A 236 6.90 2.01 9.32
N ARG A 237 5.88 1.44 8.67
CA ARG A 237 4.48 1.76 8.99
C ARG A 237 4.00 1.06 10.23
N SER A 238 3.15 1.77 10.96
CA SER A 238 2.44 1.23 12.12
C SER A 238 0.95 1.47 11.97
N PHE A 239 0.14 0.43 12.18
CA PHE A 239 -1.29 0.57 12.04
C PHE A 239 -2.10 -0.40 12.89
N SER A 240 -3.40 -0.12 12.98
CA SER A 240 -4.39 -1.06 13.49
C SER A 240 -5.69 -1.04 12.70
N VAL A 241 -6.33 -2.21 12.60
CA VAL A 241 -7.64 -2.42 12.00
C VAL A 241 -8.42 -3.45 12.85
N GLY A 242 -9.72 -3.25 13.04
CA GLY A 242 -10.54 -4.10 13.93
C GLY A 242 -10.30 -3.90 15.43
N VAL A 243 -9.53 -2.88 15.80
CA VAL A 243 -9.21 -2.52 17.19
C VAL A 243 -9.66 -1.09 17.46
N LYS A 244 -10.39 -0.86 18.56
CA LYS A 244 -10.85 0.45 19.02
C LYS A 244 -9.67 1.40 19.18
N PHE A 245 -9.85 2.67 18.83
CA PHE A 245 -8.78 3.67 18.91
C PHE A 245 -8.28 3.88 20.36
N SER A 246 -6.96 4.09 20.50
CA SER A 246 -6.35 4.55 21.76
C SER A 246 -5.13 5.41 21.47
N LEU A 247 -5.00 6.52 22.20
CA LEU A 247 -3.85 7.44 22.10
C LEU A 247 -2.54 6.79 22.55
N THR A 248 -2.58 5.87 23.51
CA THR A 248 -1.39 5.27 24.11
C THR A 248 -0.59 4.38 23.16
N ARG A 249 -1.26 3.80 22.14
CA ARG A 249 -0.62 2.92 21.15
C ARG A 249 0.27 3.67 20.17
N ASN A 250 0.04 4.97 19.99
CA ASN A 250 0.84 5.85 19.14
C ASN A 250 1.12 5.28 17.73
N LEU A 251 0.08 4.79 17.05
CA LEU A 251 0.18 4.26 15.68
C LEU A 251 0.08 5.40 14.66
N THR A 252 0.74 5.22 13.51
CA THR A 252 0.70 6.18 12.40
C THR A 252 -0.64 6.12 11.66
N THR A 253 -1.28 4.96 11.55
CA THR A 253 -2.59 4.84 10.88
C THR A 253 -3.54 4.01 11.73
N THR A 254 -4.73 4.49 12.03
CA THR A 254 -5.76 3.69 12.71
C THR A 254 -7.06 3.72 11.92
N ILE A 255 -7.58 2.55 11.55
CA ILE A 255 -8.91 2.47 10.92
C ILE A 255 -9.96 2.30 12.01
N VAL A 256 -10.98 3.16 11.97
CA VAL A 256 -12.12 3.15 12.91
C VAL A 256 -13.43 2.93 12.17
N HIS A 257 -14.29 2.08 12.74
CA HIS A 257 -15.60 1.75 12.17
C HIS A 257 -16.77 2.10 13.09
N GLN A 258 -16.48 2.41 14.35
CA GLN A 258 -17.46 2.67 15.39
C GLN A 258 -16.99 3.83 16.25
N ASP A 259 -17.91 4.38 17.05
CA ASP A 259 -17.65 5.48 17.98
C ASP A 259 -17.00 6.70 17.30
N LEU A 260 -17.33 6.97 16.02
CA LEU A 260 -16.62 7.95 15.20
C LEU A 260 -16.62 9.34 15.84
N GLU A 261 -17.75 9.78 16.40
CA GLU A 261 -17.85 11.08 17.07
C GLU A 261 -16.98 11.15 18.32
N ARG A 262 -17.01 10.10 19.15
CA ARG A 262 -16.16 10.01 20.34
C ARG A 262 -14.69 10.03 19.97
N VAL A 263 -14.27 9.24 18.98
CA VAL A 263 -12.88 9.23 18.53
C VAL A 263 -12.49 10.59 17.96
N ARG A 264 -13.36 11.24 17.18
CA ARG A 264 -13.15 12.59 16.66
C ARG A 264 -12.95 13.61 17.78
N GLN A 265 -13.77 13.55 18.84
CA GLN A 265 -13.60 14.37 20.03
C GLN A 265 -12.28 14.08 20.76
N MET A 266 -11.89 12.81 20.90
CA MET A 266 -10.63 12.42 21.54
C MET A 266 -9.39 12.93 20.81
N VAL A 267 -9.45 13.10 19.49
CA VAL A 267 -8.32 13.61 18.70
C VAL A 267 -8.41 15.11 18.41
N ALA A 268 -9.47 15.79 18.84
CA ALA A 268 -9.58 17.23 18.72
C ALA A 268 -8.41 17.91 19.48
N GLY A 269 -7.69 18.80 18.80
CA GLY A 269 -6.51 19.47 19.35
C GLY A 269 -5.24 18.61 19.40
N GLN A 270 -5.28 17.36 18.93
CA GLN A 270 -4.09 16.51 18.80
C GLN A 270 -3.49 16.66 17.40
N SER A 271 -2.19 16.38 17.25
CA SER A 271 -1.52 16.30 15.94
C SER A 271 -1.86 14.99 15.22
N ILE A 272 -3.15 14.70 15.06
CA ILE A 272 -3.70 13.50 14.42
C ILE A 272 -4.74 13.94 13.38
N GLN A 273 -4.51 13.57 12.13
CA GLN A 273 -5.41 13.88 11.02
C GLN A 273 -6.62 12.96 11.04
N TRP A 274 -7.82 13.53 11.06
CA TRP A 274 -9.06 12.79 10.83
C TRP A 274 -9.39 12.79 9.33
N ARG A 275 -9.55 11.60 8.72
CA ARG A 275 -9.95 11.48 7.32
C ARG A 275 -11.11 10.50 7.21
N ASP A 276 -12.26 11.01 6.75
CA ASP A 276 -13.34 10.16 6.27
C ASP A 276 -13.07 9.82 4.80
N VAL A 277 -12.89 8.54 4.49
CA VAL A 277 -12.49 8.15 3.13
C VAL A 277 -13.65 8.25 2.13
N THR A 278 -14.90 8.30 2.58
CA THR A 278 -16.07 8.44 1.72
C THR A 278 -16.46 9.90 1.49
N ALA A 279 -16.07 10.81 2.39
CA ALA A 279 -16.34 12.23 2.26
C ALA A 279 -15.59 12.84 1.06
N ASP A 280 -16.27 13.69 0.29
CA ASP A 280 -15.67 14.44 -0.81
C ASP A 280 -14.89 15.64 -0.25
N THR A 281 -13.72 15.36 0.31
CA THR A 281 -12.83 16.38 0.83
C THR A 281 -11.79 16.72 -0.23
N PRO A 282 -11.65 18.01 -0.61
CA PRO A 282 -10.62 18.42 -1.56
C PRO A 282 -9.26 17.96 -1.05
N VAL A 283 -8.52 17.32 -1.94
CA VAL A 283 -7.17 16.84 -1.67
C VAL A 283 -6.26 18.06 -1.59
N ARG A 284 -5.69 18.34 -0.42
CA ARG A 284 -4.60 19.34 -0.30
C ARG A 284 -3.42 18.90 -1.18
N GLN A 285 -2.63 19.87 -1.66
CA GLN A 285 -1.39 19.60 -2.40
C GLN A 285 -0.61 18.48 -1.71
N ASP A 286 -0.43 17.39 -2.44
CA ASP A 286 0.15 16.15 -1.94
C ASP A 286 1.55 16.03 -2.52
N LEU A 287 2.53 15.86 -1.64
CA LEU A 287 3.90 15.56 -2.02
C LEU A 287 3.98 14.32 -2.92
N PHE A 288 3.05 13.38 -2.77
CA PHE A 288 3.00 12.15 -3.55
C PHE A 288 1.94 12.19 -4.65
N ALA A 289 1.50 13.37 -5.10
CA ALA A 289 0.40 13.52 -6.06
C ALA A 289 0.59 12.69 -7.34
N GLU A 290 1.78 12.69 -7.94
CA GLU A 290 2.10 11.94 -9.15
C GLU A 290 2.00 10.43 -8.93
N TRP A 291 2.52 9.95 -7.79
CA TRP A 291 2.42 8.54 -7.43
C TRP A 291 0.97 8.13 -7.17
N ILE A 292 0.21 8.93 -6.41
CA ILE A 292 -1.20 8.65 -6.14
C ILE A 292 -2.04 8.68 -7.43
N ASN A 293 -1.75 9.62 -8.33
CA ASN A 293 -2.38 9.66 -9.65
C ASN A 293 -2.07 8.39 -10.45
N PHE A 294 -0.81 7.97 -10.50
CA PHE A 294 -0.41 6.72 -11.15
C PHE A 294 -1.14 5.50 -10.57
N VAL A 295 -1.21 5.38 -9.24
CA VAL A 295 -1.98 4.30 -8.58
C VAL A 295 -3.46 4.38 -8.96
N GLY A 296 -4.02 5.58 -9.04
CA GLY A 296 -5.41 5.81 -9.44
C GLY A 296 -5.70 5.34 -10.86
N VAL A 297 -4.89 5.77 -11.83
CA VAL A 297 -4.99 5.34 -13.23
C VAL A 297 -4.90 3.81 -13.34
N ARG A 298 -3.95 3.18 -12.62
CA ARG A 298 -3.82 1.71 -12.60
C ARG A 298 -5.02 1.03 -11.94
N ALA A 299 -5.60 1.62 -10.92
CA ALA A 299 -6.78 1.09 -10.27
C ALA A 299 -8.00 1.13 -11.19
N ASP A 300 -8.24 2.25 -11.87
CA ASP A 300 -9.32 2.41 -12.85
C ASP A 300 -9.19 1.42 -14.02
N GLN A 301 -7.95 1.10 -14.40
CA GLN A 301 -7.63 0.11 -15.45
C GLN A 301 -7.66 -1.36 -14.97
N GLY A 302 -7.88 -1.63 -13.67
CA GLY A 302 -7.75 -2.98 -13.11
C GLY A 302 -6.31 -3.53 -13.07
N ARG A 303 -5.29 -2.67 -13.26
CA ARG A 303 -3.86 -3.00 -13.35
C ARG A 303 -3.08 -2.75 -12.06
N VAL A 304 -3.74 -2.75 -10.89
CA VAL A 304 -3.09 -2.51 -9.58
C VAL A 304 -1.98 -3.51 -9.25
N GLY A 305 -2.03 -4.72 -9.82
CA GLY A 305 -0.97 -5.72 -9.68
C GLY A 305 0.39 -5.25 -10.19
N GLU A 306 0.43 -4.38 -11.20
CA GLU A 306 1.66 -3.81 -11.74
C GLU A 306 2.33 -2.86 -10.74
N VAL A 307 1.54 -2.04 -10.05
CA VAL A 307 2.03 -1.16 -8.98
C VAL A 307 2.66 -1.99 -7.85
N SER A 308 2.03 -3.09 -7.46
CA SER A 308 2.57 -4.02 -6.46
C SER A 308 3.90 -4.65 -6.90
N LYS A 309 4.02 -5.05 -8.17
CA LYS A 309 5.28 -5.56 -8.74
C LYS A 309 6.36 -4.47 -8.72
N LEU A 310 6.01 -3.25 -9.09
CA LEU A 310 6.92 -2.12 -9.18
C LEU A 310 7.47 -1.71 -7.81
N THR A 311 6.59 -1.57 -6.82
CA THR A 311 6.97 -1.22 -5.43
C THR A 311 7.82 -2.29 -4.76
N ASN A 312 7.77 -3.53 -5.23
CA ASN A 312 8.66 -4.60 -4.78
C ASN A 312 10.07 -4.54 -5.40
N GLN A 313 10.21 -3.90 -6.56
CA GLN A 313 11.50 -3.71 -7.24
C GLN A 313 12.23 -2.44 -6.76
N MET A 314 11.52 -1.54 -6.10
CA MET A 314 12.10 -0.30 -5.57
C MET A 314 13.12 -0.59 -4.45
N THR A 315 14.21 0.17 -4.49
CA THR A 315 15.31 0.10 -3.52
C THR A 315 14.95 0.75 -2.17
N GLU A 316 15.85 0.68 -1.20
CA GLU A 316 15.61 1.23 0.15
C GLU A 316 15.43 2.75 0.20
N LEU A 317 15.93 3.48 -0.81
CA LEU A 317 15.90 4.95 -0.89
C LEU A 317 14.67 5.48 -1.64
N SER A 318 13.50 4.92 -1.37
CA SER A 318 12.24 5.38 -1.97
C SER A 318 11.84 6.75 -1.42
N THR A 319 12.33 7.80 -2.05
CA THR A 319 11.95 9.20 -1.77
C THR A 319 10.70 9.58 -2.55
N GLN A 320 10.06 10.67 -2.12
CA GLN A 320 8.98 11.31 -2.89
C GLN A 320 9.37 11.55 -4.36
N ILE A 321 10.58 12.07 -4.59
CA ILE A 321 11.09 12.36 -5.94
C ILE A 321 11.24 11.07 -6.77
N ALA A 322 11.75 10.00 -6.17
CA ALA A 322 11.88 8.71 -6.86
C ALA A 322 10.51 8.16 -7.26
N LEU A 323 9.52 8.23 -6.37
CA LEU A 323 8.16 7.77 -6.68
C LEU A 323 7.50 8.59 -7.78
N ALA A 324 7.64 9.92 -7.76
CA ALA A 324 7.12 10.79 -8.82
C ALA A 324 7.76 10.47 -10.18
N ARG A 325 9.08 10.25 -10.22
CA ARG A 325 9.80 9.89 -11.46
C ARG A 325 9.38 8.53 -12.01
N ILE A 326 9.28 7.52 -11.16
CA ILE A 326 8.85 6.18 -11.55
C ILE A 326 7.38 6.19 -12.02
N ALA A 327 6.50 6.93 -11.35
CA ALA A 327 5.13 7.15 -11.79
C ALA A 327 5.08 7.80 -13.18
N ARG A 328 5.89 8.84 -13.41
CA ARG A 328 5.97 9.54 -14.69
C ARG A 328 6.43 8.62 -15.83
N LEU A 329 7.54 7.91 -15.64
CA LEU A 329 8.04 6.91 -16.59
C LEU A 329 6.95 5.90 -16.99
N SER A 330 6.21 5.40 -15.99
CA SER A 330 5.17 4.39 -16.21
C SER A 330 3.95 4.94 -16.94
N LEU A 331 3.54 6.18 -16.62
CA LEU A 331 2.41 6.85 -17.28
C LEU A 331 2.75 7.26 -18.72
N ASP A 332 3.95 7.79 -18.95
CA ASP A 332 4.39 8.19 -20.30
C ASP A 332 4.52 6.97 -21.22
N ARG A 333 4.92 5.82 -20.68
CA ARG A 333 4.95 4.55 -21.42
C ARG A 333 3.56 4.13 -21.89
N ASP A 334 2.53 4.26 -21.05
CA ASP A 334 1.16 3.97 -21.50
C ASP A 334 0.65 5.02 -22.48
N ALA A 335 0.99 6.29 -22.24
CA ALA A 335 0.56 7.38 -23.10
C ALA A 335 1.07 7.18 -24.54
N ALA A 336 2.32 6.72 -24.69
CA ALA A 336 2.93 6.39 -25.98
C ALA A 336 2.14 5.36 -26.82
N GLU A 337 1.28 4.54 -26.20
CA GLU A 337 0.44 3.58 -26.94
C GLU A 337 -0.59 4.28 -27.83
N THR A 338 -1.05 5.48 -27.44
CA THR A 338 -2.20 6.16 -28.03
C THR A 338 -1.86 7.49 -28.71
N HIS A 339 -0.58 7.84 -28.77
CA HIS A 339 -0.13 9.17 -29.16
C HIS A 339 0.30 9.27 -30.64
N GLU A 340 0.14 10.48 -31.18
CA GLU A 340 0.60 10.87 -32.52
C GLU A 340 2.13 11.00 -32.58
N LEU A 341 2.67 10.99 -33.81
CA LEU A 341 4.11 10.98 -34.09
C LEU A 341 4.87 12.14 -33.42
N ASP A 342 4.27 13.33 -33.34
CA ASP A 342 4.88 14.50 -32.70
C ASP A 342 5.12 14.28 -31.20
N VAL A 343 4.14 13.69 -30.50
CA VAL A 343 4.24 13.39 -29.07
C VAL A 343 5.24 12.26 -28.84
N LEU A 344 5.24 11.22 -29.68
CA LEU A 344 6.24 10.15 -29.61
C LEU A 344 7.66 10.70 -29.81
N THR A 345 7.85 11.61 -30.77
CA THR A 345 9.14 12.27 -31.01
C THR A 345 9.59 13.11 -29.81
N ALA A 346 8.66 13.82 -29.16
CA ALA A 346 8.94 14.56 -27.94
C ALA A 346 9.39 13.63 -26.80
N LEU A 347 8.67 12.52 -26.57
CA LEU A 347 9.05 11.51 -25.57
C LEU A 347 10.42 10.90 -25.86
N ARG A 348 10.71 10.53 -27.12
CA ARG A 348 12.03 10.03 -27.53
C ARG A 348 13.14 11.02 -27.16
N ASN A 349 12.96 12.29 -27.48
CA ASN A 349 13.94 13.34 -27.19
C ASN A 349 14.12 13.58 -25.69
N GLU A 350 13.03 13.55 -24.92
CA GLU A 350 13.06 13.65 -23.46
C GLU A 350 13.84 12.48 -22.86
N TYR A 351 13.45 11.25 -23.21
CA TYR A 351 14.03 10.06 -22.61
C TYR A 351 15.44 9.76 -23.06
N ASN A 352 15.89 10.22 -24.25
CA ASN A 352 17.31 10.17 -24.64
C ASN A 352 18.22 11.01 -23.71
N LYS A 353 17.68 12.05 -23.08
CA LYS A 353 18.41 12.91 -22.14
C LYS A 353 18.15 12.55 -20.67
N PHE A 354 17.25 11.61 -20.41
CA PHE A 354 16.88 11.22 -19.06
C PHE A 354 18.03 10.50 -18.36
N ALA A 355 18.46 11.04 -17.22
CA ALA A 355 19.48 10.44 -16.36
C ALA A 355 18.79 9.59 -15.27
N ALA A 356 18.81 8.27 -15.43
CA ALA A 356 18.32 7.34 -14.43
C ALA A 356 19.19 7.36 -13.16
N ARG A 357 18.56 7.23 -11.99
CA ARG A 357 19.23 7.29 -10.68
C ARG A 357 19.51 5.94 -10.04
N ASP A 358 18.76 4.92 -10.46
CA ASP A 358 18.92 3.56 -9.96
C ASP A 358 18.63 2.53 -11.07
N GLU A 359 18.80 1.25 -10.74
CA GLU A 359 18.59 0.13 -11.67
C GLU A 359 17.15 0.06 -12.17
N LEU A 360 16.16 0.38 -11.33
CA LEU A 360 14.76 0.32 -11.72
C LEU A 360 14.42 1.45 -12.69
N GLU A 361 14.83 2.69 -12.40
CA GLU A 361 14.70 3.80 -13.34
C GLU A 361 15.44 3.51 -14.65
N THR A 362 16.62 2.90 -14.60
CA THR A 362 17.39 2.51 -15.81
C THR A 362 16.58 1.55 -16.67
N LYS A 363 16.02 0.50 -16.05
CA LYS A 363 15.20 -0.49 -16.75
C LYS A 363 13.93 0.14 -17.35
N LEU A 364 13.23 0.98 -16.60
CA LEU A 364 12.01 1.63 -17.08
C LEU A 364 12.31 2.65 -18.19
N THR A 365 13.43 3.37 -18.10
CA THR A 365 13.88 4.31 -19.14
C THR A 365 14.23 3.57 -20.43
N GLU A 366 14.85 2.40 -20.33
CA GLU A 366 15.14 1.57 -21.50
C GLU A 366 13.86 1.00 -22.11
N ASP A 367 12.93 0.49 -21.29
CA ASP A 367 11.63 -0.02 -21.73
C ASP A 367 10.84 1.04 -22.51
N ILE A 368 10.73 2.27 -21.98
CA ILE A 368 10.01 3.34 -22.68
C ILE A 368 10.71 3.78 -23.96
N ARG A 369 12.06 3.82 -24.00
CA ARG A 369 12.81 4.18 -25.22
C ARG A 369 12.56 3.15 -26.33
N GLN A 370 12.69 1.86 -26.01
CA GLN A 370 12.45 0.78 -26.97
C GLN A 370 11.01 0.80 -27.47
N PHE A 371 10.04 0.99 -26.56
CA PHE A 371 8.63 1.05 -26.91
C PHE A 371 8.30 2.25 -27.81
N VAL A 372 8.81 3.44 -27.48
CA VAL A 372 8.59 4.66 -28.28
C VAL A 372 9.22 4.53 -29.66
N GLU A 373 10.43 3.99 -29.77
CA GLU A 373 11.10 3.81 -31.08
C GLU A 373 10.33 2.84 -31.97
N GLN A 374 9.85 1.72 -31.41
CA GLN A 374 9.00 0.79 -32.14
C GLN A 374 7.70 1.45 -32.61
N ARG A 375 7.01 2.19 -31.73
CA ARG A 375 5.76 2.88 -32.09
C ARG A 375 5.95 3.95 -33.16
N ILE A 376 7.06 4.67 -33.16
CA ILE A 376 7.41 5.63 -34.22
C ILE A 376 7.51 4.89 -35.57
N ALA A 377 8.27 3.79 -35.61
CA ALA A 377 8.42 3.00 -36.83
C ALA A 377 7.07 2.47 -37.34
N ASP A 378 6.22 1.94 -36.45
CA ASP A 378 4.88 1.45 -36.82
C ASP A 378 4.01 2.56 -37.42
N VAL A 379 4.05 3.76 -36.85
CA VAL A 379 3.24 4.90 -37.33
C VAL A 379 3.74 5.41 -38.67
N GLU A 380 5.06 5.50 -38.86
CA GLU A 380 5.67 5.90 -40.14
C GLU A 380 5.38 4.89 -41.26
N GLU A 381 5.40 3.59 -40.95
CA GLU A 381 5.02 2.52 -41.89
C GLU A 381 3.55 2.63 -42.28
N ALA A 382 2.65 2.77 -41.31
CA ALA A 382 1.22 2.94 -41.57
C ALA A 382 0.90 4.20 -42.39
N MET A 383 1.63 5.31 -42.15
CA MET A 383 1.51 6.53 -42.96
C MET A 383 1.97 6.30 -44.40
N ARG A 384 3.07 5.56 -44.61
CA ARG A 384 3.58 5.22 -45.95
C ARG A 384 2.59 4.34 -46.71
N GLU A 385 2.05 3.31 -46.07
CA GLU A 385 1.02 2.43 -46.65
C GLU A 385 -0.25 3.22 -47.03
N ALA A 386 -0.68 4.16 -46.19
CA ALA A 386 -1.83 5.01 -46.47
C ALA A 386 -1.59 5.95 -47.68
N GLU A 387 -0.37 6.50 -47.81
CA GLU A 387 0.02 7.32 -48.96
C GLU A 387 0.08 6.48 -50.25
N GLU A 388 0.65 5.28 -50.20
CA GLU A 388 0.68 4.35 -51.33
C GLU A 388 -0.73 3.94 -51.78
N GLN A 389 -1.63 3.64 -50.85
CA GLN A 389 -3.03 3.31 -51.16
C GLN A 389 -3.76 4.51 -51.79
N ALA A 390 -3.59 5.71 -51.25
CA ALA A 390 -4.18 6.93 -51.81
C ALA A 390 -3.72 7.18 -53.25
N ASN A 391 -2.44 6.93 -53.53
CA ASN A 391 -1.88 7.06 -54.88
C ASN A 391 -2.45 5.99 -55.84
N GLN A 392 -2.64 4.75 -55.38
CA GLN A 392 -3.25 3.68 -56.20
C GLN A 392 -4.73 3.97 -56.52
N ASP A 393 -5.47 4.51 -55.55
CA ASP A 393 -6.88 4.88 -55.75
C ASP A 393 -7.01 6.05 -56.74
N GLU A 394 -6.11 7.04 -56.70
CA GLU A 394 -6.10 8.15 -57.66
C GLU A 394 -5.82 7.69 -59.10
N VAL A 395 -4.89 6.74 -59.27
CA VAL A 395 -4.60 6.12 -60.57
C VAL A 395 -5.82 5.34 -61.08
N THR A 396 -6.51 4.60 -60.20
CA THR A 396 -7.70 3.83 -60.56
C THR A 396 -8.84 4.74 -61.01
N VAL A 397 -9.12 5.84 -60.30
CA VAL A 397 -10.15 6.82 -60.67
C VAL A 397 -9.85 7.49 -62.02
N LYS A 398 -8.59 7.80 -62.32
CA LYS A 398 -8.19 8.39 -63.61
C LYS A 398 -8.26 7.42 -64.79
N SER A 399 -8.24 6.10 -64.53
CA SER A 399 -8.26 5.05 -65.55
C SER A 399 -9.65 4.47 -65.85
N GLY A 400 -10.71 4.96 -65.19
CA GLY A 400 -12.08 4.51 -65.42
C GLY A 400 -12.52 4.68 -66.89
N PRO A 401 -13.32 3.74 -67.45
CA PRO A 401 -13.65 3.72 -68.86
C PRO A 401 -14.27 5.05 -69.28
N SER A 402 -13.63 5.72 -70.24
CA SER A 402 -14.25 6.82 -70.98
C SER A 402 -15.65 6.38 -71.39
N ARG A 403 -16.67 7.04 -70.85
CA ARG A 403 -18.05 6.87 -71.33
C ARG A 403 -18.07 7.34 -72.78
N ILE A 404 -17.98 6.38 -73.70
CA ILE A 404 -18.27 6.55 -75.13
C ILE A 404 -19.78 6.51 -75.31
#